data_AF-A0A6A4X413-F1
#
_entry.id   AF-A0A6A4X413-F1
#
_cell.length_a   1.000
_cell.length_b   1.000
_cell.length_c   1.000
_cell.angle_alpha   90.00
_cell.angle_beta   90.00
_cell.angle_gamma   90.00
#
_symmetry.space_group_name_H-M   'P 1'
#
loop_
_entity.id
_entity.type
_entity.pdbx_description
1 polymer ?
#
loop_
_entity_poly.entity_id
_entity_poly.type
_entity_poly.pdbx_seq_one_letter_code
_entity_poly.pdbx_strand_id
1 'polypeptide(L)'
;MENEYDGNAHLSVDTSNEITIEDTGVFTAGSEPETGTLTRLGGYEFAHPDGRYTFITYVADEKGFRAEGEAIPVFSGRVHIRAE
;
A
#
# COMPACT_ATOMS: atom_id res chain seq x y z
N MET A 1 -7.64 -32.28 -7.56
CA MET A 1 -6.97 -31.40 -6.58
C MET A 1 -7.64 -30.06 -6.70
N GLU A 2 -8.41 -29.70 -5.68
CA GLU A 2 -8.97 -28.35 -5.55
C GLU A 2 -7.82 -27.48 -5.02
N ASN A 3 -7.47 -26.42 -5.75
CA ASN A 3 -6.47 -25.48 -5.29
C ASN A 3 -7.16 -24.69 -4.17
N GLU A 4 -6.78 -24.93 -2.91
CA GLU A 4 -7.17 -24.04 -1.80
C GLU A 4 -6.52 -22.69 -2.08
N TYR A 5 -7.28 -21.78 -2.67
CA TYR A 5 -6.88 -20.39 -2.82
C TYR A 5 -6.83 -19.80 -1.41
N ASP A 6 -5.63 -19.52 -0.93
CA ASP A 6 -5.35 -18.98 0.40
C ASP A 6 -5.74 -17.48 0.54
N GLY A 7 -6.26 -16.87 -0.53
CA GLY A 7 -6.63 -15.46 -0.57
C GLY A 7 -5.45 -14.52 -0.81
N ASN A 8 -4.23 -15.05 -0.92
CA ASN A 8 -3.03 -14.25 -1.10
C ASN A 8 -2.83 -13.92 -2.58
N ALA A 9 -2.24 -12.75 -2.83
CA ALA A 9 -1.93 -12.31 -4.19
C ALA A 9 -0.65 -11.48 -4.19
N HIS A 10 0.08 -11.54 -5.29
CA HIS A 10 1.24 -10.70 -5.54
C HIS A 10 1.19 -10.16 -6.97
N LEU A 11 1.48 -8.88 -7.12
CA LEU A 11 1.53 -8.15 -8.38
C LEU A 11 2.87 -7.43 -8.48
N SER A 12 3.53 -7.64 -9.60
CA SER A 12 4.77 -6.98 -10.00
C SER A 12 4.60 -6.48 -11.42
N VAL A 13 4.78 -5.17 -11.64
CA VAL A 13 4.61 -4.54 -12.95
C VAL A 13 5.72 -3.53 -13.19
N ASP A 14 6.45 -3.70 -14.28
CA ASP A 14 7.36 -2.70 -14.83
C ASP A 14 6.76 -2.11 -16.11
N THR A 15 6.71 -0.78 -16.19
CA THR A 15 6.22 -0.07 -17.37
C THR A 15 7.37 0.38 -18.27
N SER A 16 7.07 0.69 -19.54
CA SER A 16 8.07 1.19 -20.49
C SER A 16 8.60 2.58 -20.16
N ASN A 17 7.98 3.30 -19.22
CA ASN A 17 8.41 4.61 -18.74
C ASN A 17 9.00 4.55 -17.33
N GLU A 18 9.66 3.43 -16.99
CA GLU A 18 10.44 3.25 -15.76
C GLU A 18 9.64 3.46 -14.48
N ILE A 19 8.36 3.06 -14.50
CA ILE A 19 7.55 2.94 -13.30
C ILE A 19 7.53 1.47 -12.91
N THR A 20 7.96 1.17 -11.69
CA THR A 20 7.85 -0.16 -11.08
C THR A 20 6.75 -0.12 -10.02
N ILE A 21 5.88 -1.12 -10.05
CA ILE A 21 4.78 -1.31 -9.10
C ILE A 21 4.93 -2.67 -8.47
N GLU A 22 4.96 -2.71 -7.15
CA GLU A 22 4.95 -3.93 -6.35
C GLU A 22 3.76 -3.89 -5.40
N ASP A 23 3.00 -4.98 -5.31
CA ASP A 23 1.85 -5.07 -4.42
C ASP A 23 1.61 -6.51 -3.97
N THR A 24 1.44 -6.68 -2.67
CA THR A 24 1.20 -7.97 -2.03
C THR A 24 -0.06 -7.86 -1.18
N GLY A 25 -1.04 -8.70 -1.48
CA GLY A 25 -2.23 -8.91 -0.67
C GLY A 25 -2.08 -10.16 0.19
N VAL A 26 -2.30 -10.01 1.49
CA VAL A 26 -2.32 -11.11 2.46
C VAL A 26 -3.69 -11.18 3.09
N PHE A 27 -4.39 -12.28 2.86
CA PHE A 27 -5.66 -12.56 3.50
C PHE A 27 -5.43 -13.34 4.80
N THR A 28 -6.08 -12.91 5.88
CA THR A 28 -6.08 -13.63 7.16
C THR A 28 -7.51 -14.01 7.49
N ALA A 29 -7.77 -15.32 7.59
CA ALA A 29 -9.09 -15.82 7.94
C ALA A 29 -9.47 -15.41 9.38
N GLY A 30 -10.72 -15.01 9.56
CA GLY A 30 -11.28 -14.68 10.86
C GLY A 30 -11.83 -15.91 11.61
N SER A 31 -12.41 -15.69 12.79
CA SER A 31 -12.99 -16.77 13.60
C SER A 31 -14.34 -17.28 13.04
N GLU A 32 -15.03 -16.45 12.27
CA GLU A 32 -16.30 -16.75 11.60
C GLU A 32 -16.17 -16.53 10.08
N PRO A 33 -17.02 -17.17 9.25
CA PRO A 33 -17.13 -16.83 7.83
C PRO A 33 -17.32 -15.31 7.65
N GLU A 34 -16.72 -14.73 6.62
CA GLU A 34 -16.77 -13.28 6.31
C GLU A 34 -16.08 -12.35 7.33
N THR A 35 -15.46 -12.85 8.40
CA THR A 35 -14.71 -12.02 9.38
C THR A 35 -13.21 -11.95 9.10
N GLY A 36 -12.78 -12.46 7.95
CA GLY A 36 -11.39 -12.36 7.53
C GLY A 36 -10.99 -10.94 7.17
N THR A 37 -9.70 -10.66 7.25
CA THR A 37 -9.10 -9.35 6.97
C THR A 37 -8.15 -9.44 5.79
N LEU A 38 -8.13 -8.42 4.93
CA LEU A 38 -7.16 -8.28 3.86
C LEU A 38 -6.21 -7.13 4.18
N THR A 39 -4.91 -7.42 4.22
CA THR A 39 -3.86 -6.40 4.28
C THR A 39 -3.17 -6.32 2.92
N ARG A 40 -2.98 -5.11 2.38
CA ARG A 40 -2.17 -4.89 1.17
C ARG A 40 -0.95 -4.05 1.51
N LEU A 41 0.20 -4.53 1.06
CA LEU A 41 1.51 -3.91 1.21
C LEU A 41 2.05 -3.68 -0.20
N GLY A 42 2.43 -2.47 -0.53
CA GLY A 42 2.96 -2.21 -1.86
C GLY A 42 3.72 -0.90 -1.96
N GLY A 43 4.14 -0.60 -3.17
CA GLY A 43 4.86 0.61 -3.47
C GLY A 43 4.99 0.89 -4.95
N TYR A 44 5.45 2.11 -5.21
CA TYR A 44 5.71 2.63 -6.54
C TYR A 44 7.11 3.23 -6.56
N GLU A 45 7.87 2.92 -7.59
CA GLU A 45 9.11 3.60 -7.95
C GLU A 45 8.93 4.27 -9.31
N PHE A 46 9.40 5.51 -9.45
CA PHE A 46 9.40 6.19 -10.75
C PHE A 46 10.59 7.14 -10.90
N ALA A 47 11.12 7.20 -12.12
CA ALA A 47 12.22 8.08 -12.49
C ALA A 47 11.76 9.53 -12.72
N HIS A 48 12.61 10.47 -12.34
CA HIS A 48 12.49 11.90 -12.66
C HIS A 48 13.38 12.27 -13.85
N PRO A 49 13.07 13.35 -14.59
CA PRO A 49 13.91 13.82 -15.69
C PRO A 49 15.35 14.20 -15.30
N ASP A 50 15.61 14.43 -14.01
CA ASP A 50 16.92 14.75 -13.45
C ASP A 50 17.76 13.51 -13.06
N GLY A 51 17.23 12.30 -13.30
CA GLY A 51 17.88 11.02 -12.99
C GLY A 51 17.70 10.55 -11.54
N ARG A 52 16.93 11.27 -10.71
CA ARG A 52 16.53 10.79 -9.38
C ARG A 52 15.34 9.83 -9.51
N TYR A 53 15.16 8.99 -8.50
CA TYR A 53 13.98 8.16 -8.33
C TYR A 53 13.20 8.61 -7.10
N THR A 54 11.88 8.53 -7.19
CA THR A 54 11.01 8.61 -6.01
C THR A 54 10.45 7.23 -5.70
N PHE A 55 10.49 6.91 -4.42
CA PHE A 55 9.94 5.69 -3.87
C PHE A 55 8.80 6.06 -2.90
N ILE A 56 7.66 5.38 -3.07
CA ILE A 56 6.50 5.50 -2.19
C ILE A 56 6.11 4.08 -1.76
N THR A 57 5.93 3.86 -0.47
CA THR A 57 5.33 2.63 0.08
C THR A 57 3.97 2.91 0.65
N TYR A 58 3.15 1.87 0.79
CA TYR A 58 1.89 1.97 1.50
C TYR A 58 1.53 0.68 2.24
N VAL A 59 0.68 0.87 3.24
CA VAL A 59 -0.10 -0.18 3.90
C VAL A 59 -1.58 0.19 3.77
N ALA A 60 -2.38 -0.75 3.30
CA ALA A 60 -3.83 -0.68 3.32
C ALA A 60 -4.39 -1.83 4.15
N ASP A 61 -5.06 -1.50 5.25
CA ASP A 61 -5.66 -2.45 6.18
C ASP A 61 -6.93 -1.85 6.83
N GLU A 62 -7.42 -2.47 7.90
CA GLU A 62 -8.59 -2.00 8.66
C GLU A 62 -8.43 -0.58 9.23
N LYS A 63 -7.20 -0.09 9.39
CA LYS A 63 -6.90 1.28 9.84
C LYS A 63 -6.83 2.27 8.67
N GLY A 64 -7.28 1.86 7.48
CA GLY A 64 -7.29 2.66 6.26
C GLY A 64 -6.00 2.58 5.45
N PHE A 65 -5.87 3.50 4.49
CA PHE A 65 -4.69 3.62 3.62
C PHE A 65 -3.68 4.60 4.22
N ARG A 66 -2.42 4.18 4.32
CA ARG A 66 -1.31 5.00 4.82
C ARG A 66 -0.11 4.81 3.91
N ALA A 67 0.36 5.90 3.32
CA ALA A 67 1.52 5.92 2.45
C ALA A 67 2.67 6.73 3.06
N GLU A 68 3.88 6.32 2.75
CA GLU A 68 5.12 6.96 3.19
C GLU A 68 6.06 7.10 1.98
N GLY A 69 6.82 8.18 1.94
CA GLY A 69 7.76 8.44 0.85
C GLY A 69 8.22 9.89 0.83
N GLU A 70 9.32 10.17 0.14
CA GLU A 70 9.89 11.52 0.03
C GLU A 70 8.89 12.54 -0.55
N ALA A 71 8.04 12.08 -1.47
CA ALA A 71 7.01 12.89 -2.12
C ALA A 71 5.70 13.01 -1.31
N ILE A 72 5.58 12.33 -0.16
CA ILE A 72 4.36 12.35 0.66
C ILE A 72 4.51 13.41 1.76
N PRO A 73 3.64 14.45 1.79
CA PRO A 73 3.70 15.47 2.82
C PRO A 73 3.47 14.88 4.22
N VAL A 74 4.36 15.19 5.16
CA VAL A 74 4.17 14.90 6.58
C VAL A 74 3.58 16.13 7.29
N PHE A 75 2.46 15.96 7.97
CA PHE A 75 1.90 17.03 8.80
C PHE A 75 2.64 17.09 10.14
N SER A 76 3.42 18.15 10.35
CA SER A 76 4.14 18.42 11.60
C SER A 76 3.48 19.50 12.48
N GLY A 77 2.32 20.01 12.08
CA GLY A 77 1.62 21.08 12.78
C GLY A 77 0.92 20.64 14.07
N ARG A 78 0.65 21.58 14.98
CA ARG A 78 -0.29 21.38 16.10
C ARG A 78 -1.72 21.63 15.64
N VAL A 79 -2.57 20.60 15.69
CA VAL A 79 -4.01 20.74 15.45
C VAL A 79 -4.63 21.51 16.63
N HIS A 80 -5.10 22.73 16.39
CA HIS A 80 -5.95 23.44 17.36
C HIS A 80 -7.40 23.09 17.07
N ILE A 81 -7.93 22.10 17.78
CA ILE A 81 -9.37 21.83 17.76
C ILE A 81 -10.03 22.94 18.59
N ARG A 82 -10.81 23.81 17.94
CA ARG A 82 -11.72 24.73 18.64
C ARG A 82 -13.09 24.07 18.65
N ALA A 83 -13.63 23.82 19.83
CA ALA A 83 -15.06 23.55 19.99
C ALA A 83 -15.76 24.90 20.08
N GLU A 84 -16.76 25.12 19.23
CA GLU A 84 -17.74 26.19 19.35
C GLU A 84 -18.96 25.73 20.15
#